data_AF-A0A2W4WTK4-F1
#
_entry.id   AF-A0A2W4WTK4-F1
#
_cell.length_a   1.000
_cell.length_b   1.000
_cell.length_c   1.000
_cell.angle_alpha   90.00
_cell.angle_beta   90.00
_cell.angle_gamma   90.00
#
_symmetry.space_group_name_H-M   'P 1'
#
loop_
_entity.id
_entity.type
_entity.pdbx_description
1 polymer ?
#
loop_
_entity_poly.entity_id
_entity_poly.type
_entity_poly.pdbx_seq_one_letter_code
_entity_poly.pdbx_strand_id
1 'polypeptide(L)'
;HTGSYIDMPSKALKAGDHGVPGGENMIRYSSGRVRYYTTYEAKRIQTFPANYRILGSWSETMRQIGNAVPVELGHCIANALIAAL
;
A
#
# COMPACT_ATOMS: atom_id res chain seq x y z
N HIS A 1 6.85 15.99 -7.34
CA HIS A 1 6.37 14.74 -6.74
C HIS A 1 7.52 14.06 -6.03
N THR A 2 7.49 13.94 -4.70
CA THR A 2 8.63 13.43 -3.93
C THR A 2 8.17 12.25 -3.09
N GLY A 3 8.33 11.04 -3.62
CA GLY A 3 8.09 9.81 -2.86
C GLY A 3 9.12 9.60 -1.75
N SER A 4 8.82 8.69 -0.84
CA SER A 4 9.76 8.27 0.21
C SER A 4 11.00 7.62 -0.40
N TYR A 5 12.15 7.82 0.24
CA TYR A 5 13.35 7.04 -0.07
C TYR A 5 13.12 5.56 0.27
N ILE A 6 13.87 4.67 -0.41
CA ILE A 6 13.78 3.21 -0.28
C ILE A 6 13.93 2.69 1.15
N ASP A 7 14.68 3.42 1.99
CA ASP A 7 14.99 3.13 3.38
C ASP A 7 14.05 3.84 4.37
N MET A 8 13.03 4.55 3.86
CA MET A 8 12.04 5.26 4.66
C MET A 8 10.66 4.61 4.51
N PRO A 9 9.76 4.78 5.49
CA PRO A 9 8.38 4.34 5.36
C PRO A 9 7.71 4.93 4.10
N SER A 10 6.93 4.11 3.40
CA SER A 10 6.15 4.58 2.27
C SER A 10 5.16 5.66 2.72
N LYS A 11 4.95 6.66 1.87
CA LYS A 11 3.74 7.48 1.96
C LYS A 11 2.49 6.60 1.88
N ALA A 12 1.38 7.10 2.42
CA ALA A 12 0.09 6.44 2.35
C ALA A 12 -0.24 6.05 0.91
N LEU A 13 -0.65 4.80 0.71
CA LEU A 13 -1.07 4.33 -0.60
C LEU A 13 -2.41 4.95 -0.95
N LYS A 14 -2.52 5.47 -2.17
CA LYS A 14 -3.76 6.07 -2.68
C LYS A 14 -4.39 5.15 -3.72
N ALA A 15 -5.72 5.13 -3.75
CA ALA A 15 -6.52 4.28 -4.64
C ALA A 15 -6.31 4.52 -6.16
N GLY A 16 -5.53 5.53 -6.56
CA GLY A 16 -5.14 5.73 -7.96
C GLY A 16 -6.15 6.47 -8.85
N ASP A 17 -7.39 6.72 -8.39
CA ASP A 17 -8.44 7.36 -9.21
C ASP A 17 -8.15 8.81 -9.65
N HIS A 18 -7.37 9.56 -8.85
CA HIS A 18 -7.07 10.98 -9.11
C HIS A 18 -5.58 11.25 -9.33
N GLY A 19 -4.81 10.21 -9.70
CA GLY A 19 -3.35 10.27 -9.75
C GLY A 19 -2.71 10.40 -8.35
N VAL A 20 -1.38 10.47 -8.34
CA VAL A 20 -0.54 10.52 -7.12
C VAL A 20 0.41 11.72 -7.14
N PRO A 21 -0.13 12.95 -7.11
CA PRO A 21 0.65 14.17 -7.26
C PRO A 21 1.53 14.50 -6.02
N GLY A 22 1.53 13.70 -4.96
CA GLY A 22 2.48 13.85 -3.85
C GLY A 22 3.70 12.94 -3.98
N GLY A 23 3.72 12.04 -4.97
CA GLY A 23 4.68 10.94 -5.02
C GLY A 23 4.26 9.74 -4.16
N GLU A 24 2.96 9.54 -3.98
CA GLU A 24 2.41 8.30 -3.43
C GLU A 24 2.61 7.14 -4.41
N ASN A 25 2.44 5.91 -3.92
CA ASN A 25 2.50 4.68 -4.72
C ASN A 25 3.82 4.49 -5.49
N MET A 26 4.92 5.12 -5.06
CA MET A 26 6.22 5.03 -5.71
C MET A 26 7.36 4.92 -4.71
N ILE A 27 8.44 4.30 -5.18
CA ILE A 27 9.72 4.21 -4.49
C ILE A 27 10.73 5.16 -5.13
N ARG A 28 11.50 5.85 -4.29
CA ARG A 28 12.65 6.66 -4.70
C ARG A 28 13.95 6.00 -4.23
N TYR A 29 14.87 5.74 -5.16
CA TYR A 29 16.20 5.22 -4.85
C TYR A 29 17.14 6.36 -4.46
N SER A 30 18.23 6.02 -3.76
CA SER A 30 19.31 6.96 -3.40
C SER A 30 19.93 7.66 -4.62
N SER A 31 19.93 6.99 -5.78
CA SER A 31 20.38 7.56 -7.07
C SER A 31 19.43 8.60 -7.68
N GLY A 32 18.28 8.88 -7.05
CA GLY A 32 17.26 9.77 -7.57
C GLY A 32 16.28 9.11 -8.54
N ARG A 33 16.53 7.86 -8.98
CA ARG A 33 15.59 7.09 -9.80
C ARG A 33 14.28 6.86 -9.05
N VAL A 34 13.16 6.92 -9.77
CA VAL A 34 11.82 6.64 -9.24
C VAL A 34 11.09 5.60 -10.08
N ARG A 35 10.22 4.82 -9.45
CA ARG A 35 9.21 3.99 -10.14
C ARG A 35 7.99 3.79 -9.26
N TYR A 36 6.86 3.48 -9.89
CA TYR A 36 5.70 3.02 -9.15
C TYR A 36 5.95 1.67 -8.48
N TYR A 37 5.25 1.42 -7.38
CA TYR A 37 5.16 0.09 -6.80
C TYR A 37 4.47 -0.87 -7.76
N THR A 38 4.95 -2.10 -7.77
CA THR A 38 4.19 -3.23 -8.28
C THR A 38 2.99 -3.48 -7.37
N THR A 39 1.95 -4.14 -7.89
CA THR A 39 0.80 -4.58 -7.08
C THR A 39 1.25 -5.42 -5.88
N TYR A 40 2.27 -6.26 -6.05
CA TYR A 40 2.80 -7.09 -4.97
C TYR A 40 3.41 -6.24 -3.85
N GLU A 41 4.24 -5.26 -4.17
CA GLU A 41 4.85 -4.35 -3.18
C GLU A 41 3.79 -3.55 -2.44
N ALA A 42 2.84 -2.95 -3.16
CA ALA A 42 1.74 -2.20 -2.59
C ALA A 42 0.90 -3.07 -1.62
N LYS A 43 0.62 -4.31 -2.03
CA LYS A 43 -0.09 -5.30 -1.21
C LYS A 43 0.68 -5.62 0.09
N ARG A 44 2.01 -5.79 0.00
CA ARG A 44 2.85 -6.06 1.19
C ARG A 44 2.90 -4.87 2.14
N ILE A 45 2.94 -3.64 1.61
CA ILE A 45 2.86 -2.40 2.42
C ILE A 45 1.54 -2.33 3.19
N GLN A 46 0.43 -2.76 2.59
CA GLN A 46 -0.88 -2.90 3.27
C GLN A 46 -1.01 -4.18 4.10
N THR A 47 0.10 -4.87 4.38
CA THR A 47 0.20 -6.05 5.27
C THR A 47 -0.64 -7.25 4.85
N PHE A 48 -1.10 -7.30 3.60
CA PHE A 48 -1.80 -8.48 3.10
C PHE A 48 -0.86 -9.71 3.08
N PRO A 49 -1.41 -10.92 3.30
CA PRO A 49 -0.67 -12.17 3.12
C PRO A 49 -0.04 -12.27 1.73
N ALA A 50 1.16 -12.86 1.64
CA ALA A 50 1.89 -12.98 0.39
C ALA A 50 1.11 -13.75 -0.69
N ASN A 51 0.31 -14.74 -0.28
CA ASN A 51 -0.55 -15.55 -1.15
C ASN A 51 -1.93 -14.94 -1.46
N TYR A 52 -2.29 -13.79 -0.85
CA TYR A 52 -3.56 -13.13 -1.14
C TYR A 52 -3.56 -12.59 -2.58
N ARG A 53 -4.58 -12.92 -3.37
CA ARG A 53 -4.67 -12.52 -4.78
C ARG A 53 -5.44 -11.20 -4.91
N ILE A 54 -4.80 -10.19 -5.49
CA ILE A 54 -5.47 -8.98 -5.98
C ILE A 54 -5.57 -9.14 -7.50
N LEU A 55 -6.77 -8.93 -8.06
CA LEU A 55 -7.06 -9.18 -9.47
C LEU A 55 -7.39 -7.88 -10.20
N GLY A 56 -7.11 -7.84 -11.50
CA GLY A 56 -7.38 -6.70 -12.38
C GLY A 56 -6.12 -6.03 -12.93
N SER A 57 -6.32 -4.96 -13.68
CA SER A 57 -5.26 -4.06 -14.15
C SER A 57 -4.56 -3.36 -12.98
N TRP A 58 -3.39 -2.78 -13.24
CA TRP A 58 -2.63 -2.07 -12.20
C TRP A 58 -3.48 -1.02 -11.47
N SER A 59 -4.21 -0.16 -12.20
CA SER A 59 -5.07 0.87 -11.58
C SER A 59 -6.18 0.26 -10.72
N GLU A 60 -6.85 -0.79 -11.19
CA GLU A 60 -7.89 -1.48 -10.42
C GLU A 60 -7.32 -2.14 -9.15
N THR A 61 -6.12 -2.72 -9.25
CA THR A 61 -5.46 -3.33 -8.10
C THR A 61 -5.02 -2.28 -7.07
N MET A 62 -4.51 -1.13 -7.52
CA MET A 62 -4.13 -0.03 -6.64
C MET A 62 -5.35 0.59 -5.96
N ARG A 63 -6.51 0.62 -6.64
CA ARG A 63 -7.78 1.04 -6.04
C ARG A 63 -8.23 0.12 -4.92
N GLN A 64 -8.16 -1.20 -5.14
CA GLN A 64 -8.45 -2.18 -4.09
C GLN A 64 -7.50 -2.06 -2.90
N ILE A 65 -6.19 -1.96 -3.17
CA ILE A 65 -5.16 -1.88 -2.11
C ILE A 65 -5.24 -0.56 -1.35
N GLY A 66 -5.41 0.57 -2.04
CA GLY A 66 -5.43 1.90 -1.42
C GLY A 66 -6.68 2.19 -0.59
N ASN A 67 -7.81 1.53 -0.90
CA ASN A 67 -9.05 1.66 -0.12
C ASN A 67 -9.15 0.64 1.03
N ALA A 68 -8.26 -0.36 1.06
CA ALA A 68 -8.26 -1.37 2.12
C ALA A 68 -7.70 -0.80 3.43
N VAL A 69 -8.19 -1.35 4.54
CA VAL A 69 -7.53 -1.22 5.85
C VAL A 69 -6.31 -2.15 5.86
N PRO A 70 -5.16 -1.74 6.41
CA PRO A 70 -4.03 -2.65 6.60
C PRO A 70 -4.47 -3.91 7.35
N VAL A 71 -4.23 -5.08 6.78
CA VAL A 71 -4.72 -6.37 7.32
C VAL A 71 -4.28 -6.62 8.76
N GLU A 72 -3.02 -6.34 9.10
CA GLU A 72 -2.53 -6.50 10.48
C GLU A 72 -3.21 -5.52 11.45
N LEU A 73 -3.51 -4.29 11.03
CA LEU A 73 -4.28 -3.35 11.85
C LEU A 73 -5.70 -3.89 12.11
N GLY A 74 -6.37 -4.39 11.08
CA GLY A 74 -7.69 -5.00 11.20
C GLY A 74 -7.68 -6.19 12.17
N HIS A 75 -6.64 -7.04 12.09
CA HIS A 75 -6.45 -8.17 12.99
C HIS A 75 -6.25 -7.73 14.46
N CYS A 76 -5.41 -6.73 14.72
CA CYS A 76 -5.21 -6.19 16.06
C CYS A 76 -6.51 -5.65 16.67
N ILE A 77 -7.30 -4.89 15.89
CA ILE A 77 -8.59 -4.35 16.34
C ILE A 77 -9.58 -5.49 16.64
N ALA A 78 -9.68 -6.49 15.76
CA ALA A 78 -10.57 -7.62 15.95
C ALA A 78 -10.25 -8.40 17.23
N ASN A 79 -8.96 -8.66 17.50
CA ASN A 79 -8.54 -9.35 18.72
C ASN A 79 -8.89 -8.56 19.99
N ALA A 80 -8.70 -7.23 19.97
CA ALA A 80 -9.08 -6.37 21.09
C ALA A 80 -10.59 -6.38 21.35
N LEU A 81 -11.40 -6.39 20.28
CA LEU A 81 -12.86 -6.49 20.38
C LEU A 81 -13.29 -7.84 20.96
N ILE A 82 -12.73 -8.94 20.46
CA ILE A 82 -13.04 -10.29 20.97
C ILE A 82 -12.70 -10.42 22.45
N ALA A 83 -11.58 -9.87 22.91
CA ALA A 83 -11.19 -9.91 24.31
C ALA A 83 -12.10 -9.07 25.24
N ALA A 84 -12.87 -8.14 24.67
CA ALA A 84 -13.80 -7.27 25.39
C ALA A 84 -15.26 -7.78 25.39
N LEU A 85 -15.53 -8.90 24.70
CA LEU A 85 -16.82 -9.61 24.69
C LEU A 85 -16.84 -10.70 25.76
#